data_AF-A0A954JXU6-F1
#
_entry.id   AF-A0A954JXU6-F1
#
_cell.length_a   1.000
_cell.length_b   1.000
_cell.length_c   1.000
_cell.angle_alpha   90.00
_cell.angle_beta   90.00
_cell.angle_gamma   90.00
#
_symmetry.space_group_name_H-M   'P 1'
#
loop_
_entity.id
_entity.type
_entity.pdbx_description
1 polymer ?
#
loop_
_entity_poly.entity_id
_entity_poly.type
_entity_poly.pdbx_seq_one_letter_code
_entity_poly.pdbx_strand_id
1 'polypeptide(L)'
;MFSQRSIRLMVLGFFALSGSGCEESTNTTTMAPPGDHGHAHDEHAHGPESLSDALNELTTMRNSVRDAFAKNDPDAAHDPLHEVGHVLEAIPELAKKENAAAENQAAIEKSVNDLMDAFGRVDKTMHGQEGSTYSEESATIDAALEALSQACGLASSKVDASTADAPAADTPGAVEETPAPAADADDSTNDEKPE
;
A
#
# COMPACT_ATOMS: atom_id res chain seq x y z
N MET A 1 -11.26 -21.69 29.49
CA MET A 1 -10.35 -21.01 30.43
C MET A 1 -10.25 -19.55 30.00
N PHE A 2 -10.92 -18.64 30.72
CA PHE A 2 -10.79 -17.20 30.53
C PHE A 2 -9.61 -16.71 31.39
N SER A 3 -8.62 -16.04 30.80
CA SER A 3 -7.56 -15.36 31.55
C SER A 3 -7.42 -13.90 31.14
N GLN A 4 -8.32 -13.12 31.73
CA GLN A 4 -8.20 -11.77 32.27
C GLN A 4 -6.87 -11.00 32.11
N ARG A 5 -6.98 -9.87 31.38
CA ARG A 5 -6.63 -8.46 31.69
C ARG A 5 -5.28 -8.11 32.36
N SER A 6 -4.61 -7.11 31.77
CA SER A 6 -3.92 -6.00 32.46
C SER A 6 -3.60 -4.90 31.41
N ILE A 7 -4.45 -3.88 31.20
CA ILE A 7 -4.38 -2.55 31.83
C ILE A 7 -2.96 -2.12 32.23
N ARG A 8 -2.36 -1.20 31.48
CA ARG A 8 -1.51 -0.14 32.03
C ARG A 8 -1.89 1.20 31.41
N LEU A 9 -2.35 2.06 32.31
CA LEU A 9 -2.80 3.42 32.13
C LEU A 9 -1.60 4.38 32.28
N MET A 10 -1.61 5.44 31.48
CA MET A 10 -1.06 6.79 31.71
C MET A 10 0.41 6.98 32.16
N VAL A 11 1.16 7.76 31.35
CA VAL A 11 1.88 8.92 31.87
C VAL A 11 1.59 10.13 30.98
N LEU A 12 0.96 11.12 31.60
CA LEU A 12 0.69 12.47 31.12
C LEU A 12 1.96 13.31 31.32
N GLY A 13 2.54 13.83 30.24
CA GLY A 13 3.71 14.71 30.29
C GLY A 13 3.37 16.12 29.80
N PHE A 14 2.98 16.98 30.74
CA PHE A 14 2.73 18.41 30.54
C PHE A 14 4.08 19.17 30.55
N PHE A 15 4.41 19.88 29.46
CA PHE A 15 5.54 20.84 29.45
C PHE A 15 5.05 22.19 28.94
N ALA A 16 5.23 23.22 29.76
CA ALA A 16 4.72 24.57 29.57
C ALA A 16 5.79 25.55 29.08
N LEU A 17 5.37 26.41 28.14
CA LEU A 17 5.70 27.82 27.89
C LEU A 17 7.08 28.43 28.25
N SER A 18 7.73 29.02 27.24
CA SER A 18 8.29 30.40 27.15
C SER A 18 9.31 30.42 26.00
N GLY A 19 9.46 31.38 25.08
CA GLY A 19 8.92 32.72 24.84
C GLY A 19 9.73 33.39 23.71
N SER A 20 9.20 34.50 23.18
CA SER A 20 9.89 35.59 22.44
C SER A 20 10.49 35.33 21.05
N GLY A 21 9.96 36.04 20.04
CA GLY A 21 10.73 36.38 18.84
C GLY A 21 9.88 36.82 17.64
N CYS A 22 9.49 38.10 17.59
CA CYS A 22 9.20 38.76 16.31
C CYS A 22 10.51 38.91 15.54
N GLU A 23 10.52 38.55 14.26
CA GLU A 23 11.23 39.38 13.28
C GLU A 23 10.45 39.39 11.96
N GLU A 24 9.82 40.54 11.71
CA GLU A 24 9.33 40.95 10.41
C GLU A 24 10.54 41.40 9.59
N SER A 25 10.99 40.55 8.66
CA SER A 25 11.93 40.96 7.61
C SER A 25 11.15 41.24 6.34
N THR A 26 10.77 42.51 6.18
CA THR A 26 10.39 43.07 4.88
C THR A 26 11.67 43.32 4.09
N ASN A 27 11.93 42.49 3.08
CA ASN A 27 12.88 42.84 2.02
C ASN A 27 12.12 42.87 0.68
N THR A 28 11.69 44.08 0.34
CA THR A 28 11.29 44.47 -1.01
C THR A 28 12.50 44.39 -1.92
N THR A 29 12.41 43.66 -3.05
CA THR A 29 12.91 44.06 -4.38
C THR A 29 13.08 42.84 -5.30
N THR A 30 12.18 42.67 -6.28
CA THR A 30 12.50 42.72 -7.72
C THR A 30 11.37 42.10 -8.54
N MET A 31 10.88 42.89 -9.49
CA MET A 31 9.94 42.52 -10.52
C MET A 31 10.64 41.66 -11.58
N ALA A 32 10.24 40.39 -11.69
CA ALA A 32 10.09 39.63 -12.92
C ALA A 32 9.27 38.38 -12.57
N PRO A 33 8.18 38.04 -13.28
CA PRO A 33 7.60 36.70 -13.18
C PRO A 33 8.36 35.76 -14.13
N PRO A 34 9.28 34.88 -13.68
CA PRO A 34 9.71 33.77 -14.50
C PRO A 34 8.68 32.64 -14.38
N GLY A 35 8.00 32.39 -15.50
CA GLY A 35 7.28 31.14 -15.73
C GLY A 35 6.01 30.98 -14.92
N ASP A 36 4.92 31.51 -15.46
CA ASP A 36 3.65 30.80 -15.45
C ASP A 36 3.93 29.37 -15.93
N HIS A 37 4.32 28.48 -15.01
CA HIS A 37 4.18 27.04 -15.19
C HIS A 37 2.70 26.77 -14.99
N GLY A 38 1.90 27.34 -15.90
CA GLY A 38 0.55 26.94 -16.14
C GLY A 38 0.67 25.52 -16.61
N HIS A 39 0.64 24.59 -15.65
CA HIS A 39 0.15 23.25 -15.88
C HIS A 39 -1.25 23.50 -16.43
N ALA A 40 -1.33 23.58 -17.76
CA ALA A 40 -2.59 23.55 -18.46
C ALA A 40 -3.22 22.24 -18.00
N HIS A 41 -4.17 22.36 -17.07
CA HIS A 41 -5.09 21.30 -16.71
C HIS A 41 -5.90 21.06 -17.97
N ASP A 42 -5.30 20.28 -18.87
CA ASP A 42 -5.92 19.80 -20.09
C ASP A 42 -7.19 19.09 -19.65
N GLU A 43 -8.29 19.76 -19.93
CA GLU A 43 -9.65 19.27 -20.06
C GLU A 43 -9.99 18.05 -19.20
N HIS A 44 -10.56 18.33 -18.02
CA HIS A 44 -11.37 17.42 -17.20
C HIS A 44 -11.33 15.97 -17.68
N ALA A 45 -10.32 15.22 -17.24
CA ALA A 45 -10.38 13.77 -17.32
C ALA A 45 -11.72 13.37 -16.68
N HIS A 46 -12.66 12.95 -17.52
CA HIS A 46 -13.91 12.41 -17.04
C HIS A 46 -13.53 11.20 -16.19
N GLY A 47 -13.79 11.29 -14.88
CA GLY A 47 -13.45 10.22 -13.96
C GLY A 47 -14.06 8.88 -14.40
N PRO A 48 -13.64 7.77 -13.79
CA PRO A 48 -14.08 6.45 -14.20
C PRO A 48 -15.61 6.31 -14.15
N GLU A 49 -16.17 5.65 -15.17
CA GLU A 49 -17.63 5.49 -15.31
C GLU A 49 -18.16 4.21 -14.64
N SER A 50 -17.25 3.26 -14.38
CA SER A 50 -17.51 1.96 -13.75
C SER A 50 -16.36 1.52 -12.82
N LEU A 51 -16.64 0.57 -11.92
CA LEU A 51 -15.62 -0.03 -11.05
C LEU A 51 -14.49 -0.70 -11.85
N SER A 52 -14.81 -1.32 -12.98
CA SER A 52 -13.82 -1.95 -13.85
C SER A 52 -12.90 -0.91 -14.50
N ASP A 53 -13.45 0.22 -14.95
CA ASP A 53 -12.66 1.32 -15.52
C ASP A 53 -11.74 1.92 -14.45
N ALA A 54 -12.28 2.18 -13.25
CA ALA A 54 -11.51 2.72 -12.13
C ALA A 54 -10.33 1.81 -11.75
N LEU A 55 -10.54 0.49 -11.69
CA LEU A 55 -9.47 -0.46 -11.36
C LEU A 55 -8.40 -0.56 -12.45
N ASN A 56 -8.79 -0.47 -13.73
CA ASN A 56 -7.83 -0.45 -14.83
C ASN A 56 -6.99 0.83 -14.82
N GLU A 57 -7.63 1.98 -14.60
CA GLU A 57 -6.96 3.28 -14.50
C GLU A 57 -6.01 3.32 -13.30
N LEU A 58 -6.48 2.89 -12.13
CA LEU A 58 -5.68 2.76 -10.91
C LEU A 58 -4.46 1.84 -11.10
N THR A 59 -4.64 0.71 -11.77
CA THR A 59 -3.53 -0.22 -12.09
C THR A 59 -2.52 0.45 -13.04
N THR A 60 -3.01 1.19 -14.03
CA THR A 60 -2.16 1.93 -14.97
C THR A 60 -1.35 3.00 -14.25
N MET A 61 -1.97 3.81 -13.39
CA MET A 61 -1.29 4.83 -12.61
C MET A 61 -0.27 4.23 -11.64
N ARG A 62 -0.63 3.17 -10.91
CA ARG A 62 0.31 2.43 -10.04
C ARG A 62 1.55 1.98 -10.82
N ASN A 63 1.38 1.48 -12.05
CA ASN A 63 2.49 1.05 -12.89
C ASN A 63 3.35 2.24 -13.35
N SER A 64 2.74 3.36 -13.75
CA SER A 64 3.46 4.59 -14.10
C SER A 64 4.30 5.09 -12.93
N VAL A 65 3.73 5.17 -11.72
CA VAL A 65 4.44 5.56 -10.50
C VAL A 65 5.61 4.60 -10.23
N ARG A 66 5.36 3.29 -10.24
CA ARG A 66 6.40 2.26 -10.06
C ARG A 66 7.57 2.47 -11.01
N ASP A 67 7.25 2.60 -12.30
CA ASP A 67 8.25 2.63 -13.36
C ASP A 67 9.04 3.94 -13.33
N ALA A 68 8.40 5.06 -12.97
CA ALA A 68 9.05 6.36 -12.76
C ALA A 68 10.10 6.28 -11.64
N PHE A 69 9.73 5.76 -10.47
CA PHE A 69 10.70 5.55 -9.37
C PHE A 69 11.79 4.54 -9.73
N ALA A 70 11.47 3.45 -10.44
CA ALA A 70 12.48 2.48 -10.89
C ALA A 70 13.49 3.07 -11.88
N LYS A 71 13.09 4.08 -12.66
CA LYS A 71 13.93 4.80 -13.61
C LYS A 71 14.67 5.99 -12.98
N ASN A 72 14.50 6.24 -11.68
CA ASN A 72 14.98 7.44 -10.99
C ASN A 72 14.46 8.74 -11.62
N ASP A 73 13.20 8.73 -12.06
CA ASP A 73 12.52 9.86 -12.68
C ASP A 73 11.25 10.21 -11.87
N PRO A 74 11.40 10.79 -10.65
CA PRO A 74 10.27 11.09 -9.78
C PRO A 74 9.33 12.16 -10.35
N ASP A 75 9.82 13.04 -11.23
CA ASP A 75 8.99 14.05 -11.89
C ASP A 75 7.91 13.37 -12.75
N ALA A 76 8.24 12.26 -13.41
CA ALA A 76 7.27 11.46 -14.16
C ALA A 76 6.23 10.73 -13.27
N ALA A 77 6.47 10.63 -11.95
CA ALA A 77 5.51 10.08 -11.00
C ALA A 77 4.55 11.14 -10.44
N HIS A 78 4.84 12.43 -10.61
CA HIS A 78 4.12 13.52 -9.97
C HIS A 78 2.64 13.53 -10.36
N ASP A 79 2.33 13.69 -11.64
CA ASP A 79 0.93 13.75 -12.09
C ASP A 79 0.16 12.45 -11.79
N PRO A 80 0.70 11.23 -12.05
CA PRO A 80 0.05 10.00 -11.61
C PRO A 80 -0.21 9.90 -10.10
N LEU A 81 0.64 10.49 -9.24
CA LEU A 81 0.43 10.53 -7.79
C LEU A 81 -0.69 11.49 -7.37
N HIS A 82 -0.93 12.56 -8.11
CA HIS A 82 -2.07 13.45 -7.86
C HIS A 82 -3.37 12.81 -8.36
N GLU A 83 -3.36 12.29 -9.59
CA GLU A 83 -4.57 11.73 -10.22
C GLU A 83 -5.06 10.43 -9.56
N VAL A 84 -4.17 9.64 -8.93
CA VAL A 84 -4.57 8.43 -8.23
C VAL A 84 -5.59 8.71 -7.12
N GLY A 85 -5.48 9.87 -6.47
CA GLY A 85 -6.44 10.29 -5.45
C GLY A 85 -7.85 10.45 -6.03
N HIS A 86 -7.97 11.13 -7.17
CA HIS A 86 -9.27 11.37 -7.80
C HIS A 86 -9.98 10.07 -8.22
N VAL A 87 -9.24 9.12 -8.77
CA VAL A 87 -9.80 7.80 -9.11
C VAL A 87 -10.23 7.05 -7.85
N LEU A 88 -9.41 7.05 -6.80
CA LEU A 88 -9.71 6.40 -5.53
C LEU A 88 -10.96 6.99 -4.84
N GLU A 89 -11.19 8.30 -4.93
CA GLU A 89 -12.38 8.96 -4.40
C GLU A 89 -13.67 8.55 -5.12
N ALA A 90 -13.59 8.22 -6.41
CA ALA A 90 -14.76 7.82 -7.21
C ALA A 90 -15.26 6.39 -6.90
N ILE A 91 -14.34 5.50 -6.48
CA ILE A 91 -14.62 4.07 -6.35
C ILE A 91 -15.76 3.73 -5.37
N PRO A 92 -15.84 4.31 -4.15
CA PRO A 92 -16.95 4.03 -3.24
C PRO A 92 -18.33 4.43 -3.81
N GLU A 93 -18.41 5.52 -4.55
CA GLU A 93 -19.66 5.95 -5.19
C GLU A 93 -20.04 5.06 -6.38
N LEU A 94 -19.05 4.64 -7.17
CA LEU A 94 -19.25 3.63 -8.23
C LEU A 94 -19.73 2.30 -7.66
N ALA A 95 -19.19 1.86 -6.53
CA ALA A 95 -19.63 0.64 -5.85
C ALA A 95 -21.10 0.73 -5.41
N LYS A 96 -21.55 1.89 -4.91
CA LYS A 96 -22.96 2.13 -4.59
C LYS A 96 -23.83 2.14 -5.85
N LYS A 97 -23.40 2.84 -6.91
CA LYS A 97 -24.09 2.93 -8.21
C LYS A 97 -24.30 1.53 -8.82
N GLU A 98 -23.29 0.66 -8.71
CA GLU A 98 -23.32 -0.71 -9.23
C GLU A 98 -23.97 -1.73 -8.27
N ASN A 99 -24.50 -1.29 -7.12
CA ASN A 99 -25.14 -2.14 -6.12
C ASN A 99 -24.23 -3.25 -5.56
N ALA A 100 -22.95 -2.93 -5.30
CA ALA A 100 -22.05 -3.83 -4.59
C ALA A 100 -22.65 -4.22 -3.23
N ALA A 101 -22.48 -5.49 -2.84
CA ALA A 101 -22.96 -6.01 -1.56
C ALA A 101 -22.39 -5.19 -0.39
N ALA A 102 -23.14 -5.03 0.70
CA ALA A 102 -22.73 -4.20 1.83
C ALA A 102 -21.40 -4.68 2.46
N GLU A 103 -21.16 -5.99 2.48
CA GLU A 103 -19.88 -6.58 2.89
C GLU A 103 -18.72 -6.18 1.97
N ASN A 104 -18.98 -6.06 0.66
CA ASN A 104 -18.00 -5.59 -0.31
C ASN A 104 -17.76 -4.08 -0.18
N GLN A 105 -18.79 -3.28 0.13
CA GLN A 105 -18.63 -1.83 0.31
C GLN A 105 -17.63 -1.50 1.42
N ALA A 106 -17.72 -2.17 2.57
CA ALA A 106 -16.76 -1.96 3.66
C ALA A 106 -15.33 -2.37 3.27
N ALA A 107 -15.16 -3.47 2.52
CA ALA A 107 -13.86 -3.91 2.03
C ALA A 107 -13.28 -2.96 0.96
N ILE A 108 -14.14 -2.40 0.10
CA ILE A 108 -13.80 -1.37 -0.89
C ILE A 108 -13.33 -0.10 -0.17
N GLU A 109 -14.11 0.43 0.76
CA GLU A 109 -13.76 1.64 1.52
C GLU A 109 -12.44 1.49 2.27
N LYS A 110 -12.23 0.33 2.92
CA LYS A 110 -10.96 0.03 3.58
C LYS A 110 -9.79 0.06 2.58
N SER A 111 -9.91 -0.63 1.46
CA SER A 111 -8.82 -0.74 0.49
C SER A 111 -8.52 0.60 -0.19
N VAL A 112 -9.56 1.40 -0.46
CA VAL A 112 -9.43 2.78 -0.95
C VAL A 112 -8.63 3.64 0.04
N ASN A 113 -8.97 3.59 1.33
CA ASN A 113 -8.24 4.35 2.36
C ASN A 113 -6.78 3.88 2.49
N ASP A 114 -6.53 2.57 2.46
CA ASP A 114 -5.16 2.03 2.53
C ASP A 114 -4.32 2.53 1.34
N LEU A 115 -4.89 2.58 0.14
CA LEU A 115 -4.23 3.09 -1.06
C LEU A 115 -4.00 4.61 -1.00
N MET A 116 -5.01 5.38 -0.57
CA MET A 116 -4.88 6.83 -0.37
C MET A 116 -3.76 7.16 0.61
N ASP A 117 -3.72 6.46 1.74
CA ASP A 117 -2.70 6.66 2.76
C ASP A 117 -1.30 6.30 2.24
N ALA A 118 -1.17 5.17 1.52
CA ALA A 118 0.12 4.73 0.99
C ALA A 118 0.64 5.67 -0.11
N PHE A 119 -0.17 5.99 -1.12
CA PHE A 119 0.20 6.95 -2.16
C PHE A 119 0.44 8.34 -1.60
N GLY A 120 -0.36 8.78 -0.63
CA GLY A 120 -0.15 10.06 0.05
C GLY A 120 1.16 10.13 0.82
N ARG A 121 1.68 9.02 1.38
CA ARG A 121 3.03 8.98 1.98
C ARG A 121 4.13 9.08 0.93
N VAL A 122 3.94 8.49 -0.25
CA VAL A 122 4.86 8.59 -1.38
C VAL A 122 4.91 10.03 -1.92
N ASP A 123 3.74 10.63 -2.13
CA ASP A 123 3.59 12.01 -2.59
C ASP A 123 4.26 13.02 -1.63
N LYS A 124 3.99 12.89 -0.33
CA LYS A 124 4.67 13.70 0.71
C LYS A 124 6.18 13.64 0.59
N THR A 125 6.75 12.44 0.43
CA THR A 125 8.21 12.26 0.29
C THR A 125 8.74 12.94 -0.96
N MET A 126 8.04 12.80 -2.09
CA MET A 126 8.38 13.47 -3.34
C MET A 126 8.39 15.01 -3.19
N HIS A 127 7.49 15.55 -2.37
CA HIS A 127 7.40 16.97 -2.06
C HIS A 127 8.30 17.43 -0.90
N GLY A 128 9.24 16.60 -0.45
CA GLY A 128 10.19 16.94 0.62
C GLY A 128 9.57 17.02 2.01
N GLN A 129 8.38 16.45 2.20
CA GLN A 129 7.70 16.31 3.47
C GLN A 129 7.98 14.92 4.09
N GLU A 130 7.63 14.75 5.36
CA GLU A 130 7.74 13.45 6.03
C GLU A 130 6.73 12.46 5.44
N GLY A 131 7.23 11.32 4.97
CA GLY A 131 6.47 10.27 4.30
C GLY A 131 7.29 9.00 4.17
N SER A 132 6.93 8.17 3.19
CA SER A 132 7.64 6.93 2.85
C SER A 132 7.96 6.89 1.37
N THR A 133 9.08 6.29 1.00
CA THR A 133 9.46 6.08 -0.40
C THR A 133 8.53 5.08 -1.08
N TYR A 134 8.45 5.12 -2.42
CA TYR A 134 7.71 4.10 -3.16
C TYR A 134 8.19 2.68 -2.85
N SER A 135 9.50 2.49 -2.65
CA SER A 135 10.04 1.16 -2.31
C SER A 135 9.50 0.63 -0.99
N GLU A 136 9.34 1.50 0.02
CA GLU A 136 8.79 1.13 1.34
C GLU A 136 7.29 0.81 1.27
N GLU A 137 6.55 1.51 0.40
CA GLU A 137 5.09 1.36 0.27
C GLU A 137 4.65 0.35 -0.80
N SER A 138 5.53 -0.05 -1.71
CA SER A 138 5.18 -0.86 -2.89
C SER A 138 4.40 -2.13 -2.54
N ALA A 139 4.81 -2.87 -1.51
CA ALA A 139 4.10 -4.07 -1.08
C ALA A 139 2.70 -3.76 -0.48
N THR A 140 2.58 -2.65 0.25
CA THR A 140 1.29 -2.17 0.80
C THR A 140 0.33 -1.78 -0.31
N ILE A 141 0.81 -1.01 -1.29
CA ILE A 141 0.05 -0.59 -2.46
C ILE A 141 -0.45 -1.82 -3.24
N ASP A 142 0.43 -2.79 -3.47
CA ASP A 142 0.10 -3.99 -4.24
C ASP A 142 -0.96 -4.84 -3.53
N ALA A 143 -0.79 -5.05 -2.22
CA ALA A 143 -1.75 -5.79 -1.42
C ALA A 143 -3.12 -5.10 -1.33
N ALA A 144 -3.15 -3.77 -1.17
CA ALA A 144 -4.39 -3.02 -1.11
C ALA A 144 -5.11 -2.97 -2.48
N LEU A 145 -4.37 -2.87 -3.59
CA LEU A 145 -4.93 -2.96 -4.93
C LEU A 145 -5.54 -4.34 -5.20
N GLU A 146 -4.87 -5.40 -4.76
CA GLU A 146 -5.41 -6.77 -4.88
C GLU A 146 -6.67 -6.96 -4.02
N ALA A 147 -6.66 -6.49 -2.77
CA ALA A 147 -7.83 -6.52 -1.91
C ALA A 147 -9.01 -5.73 -2.49
N LEU A 148 -8.74 -4.57 -3.10
CA LEU A 148 -9.75 -3.78 -3.79
C LEU A 148 -10.34 -4.55 -4.99
N SER A 149 -9.50 -5.16 -5.82
CA SER A 149 -9.94 -5.98 -6.96
C SER A 149 -10.81 -7.16 -6.53
N GLN A 150 -10.46 -7.83 -5.43
CA GLN A 150 -11.25 -8.90 -4.82
C GLN A 150 -12.60 -8.39 -4.33
N ALA A 151 -12.63 -7.26 -3.63
CA ALA A 151 -13.87 -6.67 -3.11
C ALA A 151 -14.82 -6.19 -4.23
N CYS A 152 -14.26 -5.74 -5.36
CA CYS A 152 -15.04 -5.42 -6.57
C CYS A 152 -15.48 -6.67 -7.36
N GLY A 153 -15.13 -7.88 -6.93
CA GLY A 153 -15.52 -9.13 -7.60
C GLY A 153 -14.75 -9.43 -8.89
N LEU A 154 -13.60 -8.77 -9.11
CA LEU A 154 -12.79 -8.90 -10.33
C LEU A 154 -11.62 -9.88 -10.17
N ALA A 155 -11.27 -10.25 -8.94
CA ALA A 155 -10.30 -11.32 -8.68
C ALA A 155 -11.00 -12.67 -8.44
N SER A 156 -10.94 -13.52 -9.47
CA SER A 156 -11.17 -14.98 -9.46
C SER A 156 -12.37 -15.53 -8.68
N SER A 157 -13.42 -15.84 -9.45
CA SER A 157 -14.13 -17.11 -9.34
C SER A 157 -13.16 -18.30 -9.32
N LYS A 158 -12.59 -18.66 -8.15
CA LYS A 158 -11.93 -19.96 -7.96
C LYS A 158 -11.81 -20.40 -6.50
N VAL A 159 -12.89 -20.33 -5.72
CA VAL A 159 -13.07 -21.23 -4.56
C VAL A 159 -14.57 -21.56 -4.42
N ASP A 160 -15.14 -22.28 -5.38
CA ASP A 160 -16.37 -23.04 -5.13
C ASP A 160 -16.52 -24.15 -6.18
N ALA A 161 -15.76 -25.24 -5.96
CA ALA A 161 -16.08 -26.58 -6.44
C ALA A 161 -15.09 -27.60 -5.82
N SER A 162 -15.02 -27.70 -4.49
CA SER A 162 -14.57 -28.93 -3.82
C SER A 162 -14.98 -28.94 -2.35
N THR A 163 -16.28 -28.90 -2.09
CA THR A 163 -16.89 -29.36 -0.84
C THR A 163 -18.00 -30.34 -1.16
N ALA A 164 -17.65 -31.57 -1.53
CA ALA A 164 -18.52 -32.73 -1.34
C ALA A 164 -17.73 -34.04 -1.50
N ASP A 165 -17.96 -34.93 -0.53
CA ASP A 165 -17.63 -36.36 -0.51
C ASP A 165 -16.23 -36.78 0.00
N ALA A 166 -16.12 -36.80 1.33
CA ALA A 166 -15.38 -37.88 1.99
C ALA A 166 -16.20 -38.35 3.21
N PRO A 167 -16.79 -39.56 3.18
CA PRO A 167 -17.37 -40.16 4.37
C PRO A 167 -16.27 -40.68 5.30
N ALA A 168 -16.54 -40.55 6.59
CA ALA A 168 -15.71 -40.99 7.70
C ALA A 168 -15.60 -42.53 7.80
N ALA A 169 -14.39 -43.00 8.11
CA ALA A 169 -14.06 -44.21 8.88
C ALA A 169 -12.63 -43.98 9.42
N ASP A 170 -12.34 -43.86 10.73
CA ASP A 170 -12.33 -44.90 11.78
C ASP A 170 -11.52 -46.13 11.30
N THR A 171 -10.38 -46.57 11.85
CA THR A 171 -9.74 -46.46 13.19
C THR A 171 -8.23 -46.90 13.10
N PRO A 172 -7.43 -47.12 14.19
CA PRO A 172 -6.02 -46.71 14.30
C PRO A 172 -4.98 -47.83 14.12
N GLY A 173 -3.69 -47.45 14.04
CA GLY A 173 -2.57 -48.39 14.12
C GLY A 173 -1.26 -47.68 14.48
N ALA A 174 -0.88 -47.80 15.75
CA ALA A 174 0.42 -47.40 16.29
C ALA A 174 1.53 -48.32 15.76
N VAL A 175 2.74 -47.78 15.57
CA VAL A 175 3.99 -48.29 16.17
C VAL A 175 5.05 -47.18 16.16
N GLU A 176 5.61 -46.93 17.33
CA GLU A 176 6.87 -46.21 17.52
C GLU A 176 8.04 -47.00 16.91
N GLU A 177 9.05 -46.29 16.39
CA GLU A 177 10.45 -46.57 16.76
C GLU A 177 11.36 -45.40 16.35
N THR A 178 11.98 -44.76 17.34
CA THR A 178 13.29 -44.08 17.22
C THR A 178 14.25 -44.86 18.13
N PRO A 179 15.55 -45.01 17.80
CA PRO A 179 16.51 -43.91 17.95
C PRO A 179 17.70 -43.87 16.95
N ALA A 180 18.40 -42.73 16.99
CA ALA A 180 19.71 -42.38 16.36
C ALA A 180 20.89 -43.26 16.91
N PRO A 181 22.21 -42.96 16.74
CA PRO A 181 22.96 -41.93 15.96
C PRO A 181 24.28 -42.44 15.29
N ALA A 182 24.96 -41.59 14.49
CA ALA A 182 26.44 -41.44 14.32
C ALA A 182 26.70 -40.59 13.05
N ALA A 183 27.30 -39.39 13.13
CA ALA A 183 28.73 -39.09 13.27
C ALA A 183 29.57 -39.59 12.08
N ASP A 184 30.03 -38.66 11.22
CA ASP A 184 31.43 -38.63 10.80
C ASP A 184 31.79 -37.24 10.26
N ALA A 185 32.98 -36.79 10.64
CA ALA A 185 33.62 -35.56 10.27
C ALA A 185 34.83 -35.91 9.38
N ASP A 186 35.08 -35.13 8.32
CA ASP A 186 36.42 -34.86 7.76
C ASP A 186 36.21 -33.88 6.59
N ASP A 187 36.78 -32.68 6.57
CA ASP A 187 38.20 -32.36 6.32
C ASP A 187 38.39 -31.89 4.86
N SER A 188 39.50 -31.16 4.67
CA SER A 188 40.04 -30.65 3.41
C SER A 188 39.58 -29.26 2.99
N THR A 189 40.13 -28.29 3.71
CA THR A 189 40.73 -27.08 3.12
C THR A 189 41.64 -27.43 1.93
N ASN A 190 41.49 -26.72 0.81
CA ASN A 190 42.58 -26.55 -0.18
C ASN A 190 42.34 -25.20 -0.88
N ASP A 191 43.07 -24.14 -0.57
CA ASP A 191 44.47 -23.82 -0.91
C ASP A 191 44.49 -22.82 -2.08
N GLU A 192 45.52 -21.99 -2.04
CA GLU A 192 45.72 -20.74 -2.74
C GLU A 192 45.87 -20.91 -4.26
N LYS A 193 45.58 -19.84 -5.00
CA LYS A 193 46.54 -19.39 -6.02
C LYS A 193 46.44 -17.87 -6.25
N PRO A 194 47.52 -17.11 -6.00
CA PRO A 194 47.70 -15.79 -6.58
C PRO A 194 48.44 -15.90 -7.92
N GLU A 195 48.00 -15.16 -8.95
CA GLU A 195 48.86 -14.56 -10.00
C GLU A 195 48.25 -13.24 -10.47
#